data_AF-A0A8S3CMA0-F1
#
_entry.id   AF-A0A8S3CMA0-F1
#
_cell.length_a   1.000
_cell.length_b   1.000
_cell.length_c   1.000
_cell.angle_alpha   90.00
_cell.angle_beta   90.00
_cell.angle_gamma   90.00
#
_symmetry.space_group_name_H-M   'P 1'
#
loop_
_entity.id
_entity.type
_entity.pdbx_description
1 polymer ?
#
loop_
_entity_poly.entity_id
_entity_poly.type
_entity_poly.pdbx_seq_one_letter_code
_entity_poly.pdbx_strand_id
1 'polypeptide(L)' 'MNKATTTTTTATTTTTTSATTTTTTTSTSTTSTTTTTTTTTTTTTTTTTTTTTT' A
#
# COMPACT_ATOMS: atom_id res chain seq x y z
N MET A 1 37.91 -3.85 -34.86
CA MET A 1 37.59 -3.91 -33.42
C MET A 1 36.09 -3.73 -33.28
N ASN A 2 35.33 -4.76 -32.91
CA ASN A 2 33.90 -4.58 -32.59
C ASN A 2 33.83 -4.19 -31.11
N LYS A 3 33.37 -2.98 -30.81
CA LYS A 3 33.15 -2.57 -29.42
C LYS A 3 31.86 -3.23 -28.94
N ALA A 4 31.93 -4.10 -27.94
CA ALA A 4 30.76 -4.76 -27.37
C ALA A 4 29.87 -3.71 -26.66
N THR A 5 28.57 -3.73 -26.95
CA THR A 5 27.55 -2.97 -26.23
C THR A 5 27.24 -3.68 -24.91
N THR A 6 27.16 -2.96 -23.79
CA THR A 6 26.97 -3.52 -22.45
C THR A 6 25.60 -3.16 -21.91
N THR A 7 24.69 -4.14 -21.84
CA THR A 7 23.39 -3.97 -21.19
C THR A 7 23.53 -4.00 -19.67
N THR A 8 22.98 -3.00 -18.99
CA THR A 8 22.88 -2.95 -17.51
C THR A 8 21.41 -3.00 -17.10
N THR A 9 21.08 -3.87 -16.14
CA THR A 9 19.73 -3.99 -15.56
C THR A 9 19.77 -3.55 -14.10
N THR A 10 18.91 -2.61 -13.72
CA THR A 10 18.76 -2.15 -12.33
C THR A 10 17.34 -2.45 -11.85
N ALA A 11 17.21 -3.11 -10.70
CA ALA A 11 15.93 -3.34 -10.03
C ALA A 11 15.79 -2.43 -8.82
N THR A 12 14.64 -1.78 -8.68
CA THR A 12 14.30 -0.92 -7.53
C THR A 12 13.02 -1.43 -6.88
N THR A 13 13.07 -1.70 -5.58
CA THR A 13 11.93 -2.18 -4.78
C THR A 13 11.45 -1.07 -3.86
N THR A 14 10.18 -0.70 -3.94
CA THR A 14 9.54 0.31 -3.07
C THR A 14 8.43 -0.35 -2.25
N THR A 15 8.45 -0.15 -0.93
CA THR A 15 7.42 -0.64 -0.01
C THR A 15 6.66 0.54 0.58
N THR A 16 5.35 0.58 0.39
CA THR A 16 4.46 1.63 0.92
C THR A 16 3.49 1.01 1.92
N THR A 17 3.45 1.55 3.14
CA THR A 17 2.49 1.16 4.18
C THR A 17 1.52 2.31 4.42
N SER A 18 0.22 2.06 4.23
CA SER A 18 -0.84 3.04 4.44
C SER A 18 -1.81 2.55 5.51
N ALA A 19 -2.22 3.47 6.40
CA ALA A 19 -3.23 3.20 7.42
C ALA A 19 -4.53 3.94 7.08
N THR A 20 -5.64 3.22 7.09
CA THR A 20 -6.99 3.77 6.88
C THR A 20 -7.85 3.50 8.11
N THR A 21 -8.38 4.54 8.73
CA THR A 21 -9.26 4.44 9.92
C THR A 21 -10.70 4.71 9.51
N THR A 22 -11.60 3.76 9.78
CA THR A 22 -13.04 3.87 9.53
C THR A 22 -13.79 3.84 10.87
N THR A 23 -14.61 4.86 11.11
CA THR A 23 -15.46 4.95 12.30
C THR A 23 -16.92 4.71 11.90
N THR A 24 -17.56 3.71 12.48
CA THR A 24 -18.97 3.38 12.26
C THR A 24 -19.75 3.60 13.55
N THR A 25 -20.78 4.44 13.49
CA THR A 25 -21.71 4.69 14.60
C THR A 25 -23.03 3.97 14.33
N THR A 26 -23.42 3.05 15.20
CA THR A 26 -24.70 2.33 15.09
C THR A 26 -25.63 2.79 16.21
N SER A 27 -26.84 3.21 15.83
CA SER A 27 -27.91 3.57 16.78
C SER A 27 -29.05 2.54 16.66
N THR A 28 -29.27 1.74 17.71
CA THR A 28 -30.43 0.83 17.79
C THR A 28 -31.59 1.51 18.53
N SER A 29 -32.72 1.71 17.87
CA SER A 29 -33.91 2.31 18.49
C SER A 29 -34.59 1.32 19.43
N THR A 30 -34.37 1.46 20.74
CA THR A 30 -35.29 1.08 21.85
C THR A 30 -34.72 1.49 23.22
N THR A 31 -33.41 1.72 23.32
CA THR A 31 -32.72 2.29 24.49
C THR A 31 -31.53 3.09 23.95
N SER A 32 -31.35 4.37 24.32
CA SER A 32 -30.41 5.34 23.71
C SER A 32 -28.91 5.05 23.88
N THR A 33 -28.46 3.80 23.70
CA THR A 33 -27.05 3.44 23.73
C THR A 33 -26.44 3.68 22.36
N THR A 34 -25.55 4.69 22.27
CA THR A 34 -24.74 4.93 21.06
C THR A 34 -23.50 4.06 21.14
N THR A 35 -23.35 3.10 20.22
CA THR A 35 -22.13 2.29 20.11
C THR A 35 -21.28 2.81 18.96
N THR A 36 -20.07 3.27 19.29
CA THR A 36 -19.07 3.71 18.30
C THR A 36 -18.01 2.63 18.13
N THR A 37 -17.91 2.07 16.91
CA THR A 37 -16.89 1.08 16.57
C THR A 37 -15.85 1.73 15.65
N THR A 38 -14.59 1.75 16.09
CA THR A 38 -13.45 2.23 15.29
C THR A 38 -12.67 1.04 14.76
N THR A 39 -12.53 0.93 13.45
CA THR A 39 -11.73 -0.12 12.78
C THR A 39 -10.58 0.53 12.02
N THR A 40 -9.35 0.14 12.36
CA THR A 40 -8.14 0.57 11.65
C THR A 40 -7.67 -0.57 10.76
N THR A 41 -7.60 -0.32 9.45
CA THR A 41 -7.08 -1.27 8.47
C THR A 41 -5.72 -0.79 7.98
N THR A 42 -4.70 -1.63 8.14
CA THR A 42 -3.34 -1.38 7.63
C THR A 42 -3.16 -2.15 6.32
N THR A 43 -2.78 -1.46 5.25
CA THR A 43 -2.49 -2.07 3.95
C THR A 43 -1.03 -1.83 3.58
N THR A 44 -0.31 -2.92 3.30
CA THR A 44 1.08 -2.89 2.84
C THR A 44 1.13 -3.24 1.36
N THR A 45 1.71 -2.38 0.54
CA THR A 45 1.87 -2.58 -0.91
C THR A 45 3.36 -2.54 -1.27
N THR A 46 3.83 -3.61 -1.91
CA THR A 46 5.22 -3.73 -2.40
C THR A 46 5.21 -3.64 -3.93
N THR A 47 6.03 -2.75 -4.50
CA THR A 47 6.16 -2.57 -5.95
C THR A 47 7.63 -2.70 -6.36
N THR A 48 7.90 -3.56 -7.34
CA THR A 48 9.25 -3.75 -7.91
C THR A 48 9.27 -3.21 -9.34
N THR A 49 10.20 -2.31 -9.63
CA THR A 49 10.40 -1.73 -10.96
C THR A 49 11.77 -2.13 -11.50
N THR A 50 11.79 -2.69 -12.72
CA THR A 50 13.02 -3.09 -13.41
C THR A 50 13.28 -2.14 -14.57
N THR A 51 14.46 -1.52 -14.60
CA THR A 51 14.90 -0.63 -15.70
C THR A 51 16.09 -1.27 -16.41
N THR A 52 16.02 -1.35 -17.74
CA THR A 52 17.09 -1.88 -18.60
C THR A 52 17.65 -0.76 -19.45
N THR A 53 18.96 -0.53 -19.39
CA THR A 53 19.69 0.44 -20.24
C THR A 53 20.71 -0.31 -21.10
N THR A 54 20.68 -0.08 -22.42
CA THR A 54 21.57 -0.70 -23.42
C THR A 54 22.86 0.09 -23.64
#